data_AF-A0A7S4CAP4-F1
#
_entry.id   AF-A0A7S4CAP4-F1
#
_cell.length_a   1.000
_cell.length_b   1.000
_cell.length_c   1.000
_cell.angle_alpha   90.00
_cell.angle_beta   90.00
_cell.angle_gamma   90.00
#
_symmetry.space_group_name_H-M   'P 1'
#
loop_
_entity.id
_entity.type
_entity.pdbx_description
1 polymer ?
#
loop_
_entity_poly.entity_id
_entity_poly.type
_entity_poly.pdbx_seq_one_letter_code
_entity_poly.pdbx_strand_id
1 'polypeptide(L)'
;MQETTAYLRELNVDVPKVLLAYPAVFELPKRSLKARAAFLRRLGVDVPKVVHRFPQVFGIHQTKMREKVRCLRGMGLDVRRVVERRPTVLRYSAEALTQTFEYLRGLGV
;
A
#
# COMPACT_ATOMS: atom_id res chain seq x y z
N MET A 1 11.71 -10.19 16.25
CA MET A 1 11.62 -8.71 16.36
C MET A 1 12.83 -7.97 15.78
N GLN A 2 14.08 -8.28 16.17
CA GLN A 2 15.27 -7.55 15.72
C GLN A 2 15.39 -7.43 14.18
N GLU A 3 15.23 -8.53 13.44
CA GLU A 3 15.37 -8.51 11.98
C GLU A 3 14.32 -7.66 11.24
N THR A 4 13.10 -7.57 11.77
CA THR A 4 12.04 -6.73 11.20
C THR A 4 12.34 -5.25 11.45
N THR A 5 12.78 -4.90 12.66
CA THR A 5 13.20 -3.52 12.96
C THR A 5 14.38 -3.07 12.09
N ALA A 6 15.38 -3.93 11.88
CA ALA A 6 16.52 -3.64 11.00
C ALA A 6 16.04 -3.36 9.57
N TYR A 7 15.15 -4.20 9.05
CA TYR A 7 14.60 -4.01 7.71
C TYR A 7 13.77 -2.72 7.56
N LEU A 8 12.97 -2.37 8.57
CA LEU A 8 12.21 -1.11 8.54
C LEU A 8 13.17 0.10 8.57
N ARG A 9 14.28 0.04 9.32
CA ARG A 9 15.32 1.09 9.26
C ARG A 9 15.98 1.16 7.87
N GLU A 10 16.29 0.03 7.24
CA GLU A 10 16.81 -0.02 5.86
C GLU A 10 15.83 0.59 4.83
N LEU A 11 14.53 0.55 5.10
CA LEU A 11 13.51 1.21 4.27
C LEU A 11 13.41 2.72 4.49
N ASN A 12 14.23 3.28 5.39
CA ASN A 12 14.18 4.68 5.81
C ASN A 12 12.81 5.08 6.39
N VAL A 13 12.18 4.17 7.15
CA VAL A 13 10.93 4.46 7.86
C VAL A 13 11.15 4.66 9.35
N ASP A 14 10.37 5.54 9.95
CA ASP A 14 10.30 5.75 11.40
C ASP A 14 9.63 4.54 12.07
N VAL A 15 10.45 3.68 12.65
CA VAL A 15 10.02 2.42 13.27
C VAL A 15 9.06 2.66 14.44
N PRO A 16 9.34 3.56 15.42
CA PRO A 16 8.37 3.90 16.46
C PRO A 16 7.01 4.32 15.92
N LYS A 17 6.96 5.20 14.92
CA LYS A 17 5.70 5.67 14.33
C LYS A 17 4.93 4.54 13.64
N VAL A 18 5.63 3.70 12.87
CA VAL A 18 5.03 2.52 12.21
C VAL A 18 4.50 1.52 13.25
N LEU A 19 5.25 1.29 14.32
CA LEU A 19 4.88 0.37 15.40
C LEU A 19 3.63 0.82 16.14
N LEU A 20 3.54 2.11 16.49
CA LEU A 20 2.37 2.68 17.16
C LEU A 20 1.10 2.58 16.29
N ALA A 21 1.24 2.77 14.97
CA ALA A 21 0.11 2.73 14.05
C ALA A 21 -0.27 1.31 13.58
N TYR A 22 0.67 0.37 13.56
CA TYR A 22 0.42 -1.01 13.13
C TYR A 22 1.34 -2.01 13.85
N PRO A 23 1.02 -2.38 15.12
CA PRO A 23 1.85 -3.28 15.92
C PRO A 23 2.07 -4.67 15.31
N ALA A 24 1.06 -5.18 14.60
CA ALA A 24 1.11 -6.48 13.92
C ALA A 24 2.19 -6.56 12.82
N VAL A 25 2.88 -5.44 12.48
CA VAL A 25 4.03 -5.47 11.58
C VAL A 25 5.14 -6.43 12.06
N PHE A 26 5.26 -6.67 13.36
CA PHE A 26 6.23 -7.63 13.92
C PHE A 26 5.84 -9.09 13.80
N GLU A 27 4.55 -9.37 13.63
CA GLU A 27 4.04 -10.72 13.40
C GLU A 27 4.23 -11.14 11.94
N LEU A 28 4.46 -10.17 11.05
CA LEU A 28 4.67 -10.43 9.63
C LEU A 28 6.08 -10.97 9.36
N PRO A 29 6.22 -12.05 8.56
CA PRO A 29 7.52 -12.54 8.14
C PRO A 29 8.30 -11.47 7.35
N LYS A 30 9.61 -11.33 7.63
CA LYS A 30 10.50 -10.39 6.91
C LYS A 30 10.46 -10.57 5.39
N ARG A 31 10.37 -11.80 4.91
CA ARG A 31 10.20 -12.12 3.48
C ARG A 31 8.95 -11.47 2.87
N SER A 32 7.85 -11.42 3.63
CA SER A 32 6.58 -10.81 3.20
C SER A 32 6.70 -9.29 3.15
N LEU A 33 7.35 -8.69 4.16
CA LEU A 33 7.64 -7.24 4.16
C LEU A 33 8.50 -6.85 2.94
N LYS A 34 9.57 -7.60 2.68
CA LYS A 34 10.44 -7.41 1.50
C LYS A 34 9.67 -7.52 0.19
N ALA A 35 8.85 -8.56 0.02
CA ALA A 35 8.07 -8.77 -1.19
C ALA A 35 7.03 -7.65 -1.42
N ARG A 36 6.39 -7.15 -0.35
CA ARG A 36 5.41 -6.06 -0.40
C ARG A 36 6.10 -4.71 -0.68
N ALA A 37 7.22 -4.42 -0.03
CA ALA A 37 8.00 -3.22 -0.31
C ALA A 37 8.56 -3.22 -1.75
N ALA A 38 9.07 -4.36 -2.23
CA ALA A 38 9.53 -4.51 -3.61
C ALA A 38 8.39 -4.30 -4.63
N PHE A 39 7.18 -4.77 -4.30
CA PHE A 39 5.99 -4.49 -5.12
C PHE A 39 5.70 -2.98 -5.20
N LEU A 40 5.71 -2.27 -4.07
CA LEU A 40 5.54 -0.82 -4.04
C LEU A 40 6.64 -0.10 -4.84
N ARG A 41 7.92 -0.49 -4.69
CA ARG A 41 9.01 0.06 -5.51
C ARG A 41 8.77 -0.12 -7.00
N ARG A 42 8.29 -1.29 -7.44
CA ARG A 42 7.95 -1.57 -8.85
C ARG A 42 6.76 -0.74 -9.35
N LEU A 43 5.89 -0.23 -8.47
CA LEU A 43 4.87 0.74 -8.85
C LEU A 43 5.44 2.16 -9.04
N GLY A 44 6.71 2.39 -8.69
CA GLY A 44 7.38 3.69 -8.82
C GLY A 44 6.99 4.70 -7.72
N VAL A 45 6.45 4.23 -6.59
CA VAL A 45 6.10 5.10 -5.45
C VAL A 45 7.27 5.21 -4.47
N ASP A 46 7.33 6.33 -3.76
CA ASP A 46 8.16 6.47 -2.57
C ASP A 46 7.64 5.56 -1.43
N VAL A 47 8.31 4.43 -1.24
CA VAL A 47 7.93 3.42 -0.25
C VAL A 47 7.91 3.96 1.18
N PRO A 48 8.98 4.61 1.70
CA PRO A 48 8.91 5.18 3.03
C PRO A 48 7.72 6.13 3.18
N LYS A 49 7.50 7.04 2.24
CA LYS A 49 6.35 7.96 2.28
C LYS A 49 4.99 7.24 2.34
N VAL A 50 4.82 6.17 1.56
CA VAL A 50 3.60 5.34 1.60
C VAL A 50 3.45 4.65 2.96
N VAL A 51 4.52 4.04 3.48
CA VAL A 51 4.51 3.32 4.75
C VAL A 51 4.25 4.27 5.92
N HIS A 52 4.86 5.46 5.95
CA HIS A 52 4.59 6.46 6.99
C HIS A 52 3.13 6.91 7.04
N ARG A 53 2.45 6.96 5.88
CA ARG A 53 1.05 7.37 5.77
C ARG A 53 0.07 6.23 6.04
N PHE A 54 0.44 5.01 5.67
CA PHE A 54 -0.42 3.84 5.80
C PHE A 54 0.40 2.58 6.08
N PRO A 55 0.91 2.39 7.32
CA PRO A 55 1.70 1.22 7.71
C PRO A 55 0.98 -0.12 7.47
N GLN A 56 -0.35 -0.12 7.55
CA GLN A 56 -1.19 -1.30 7.31
C GLN A 56 -1.11 -1.78 5.86
N VAL A 57 -0.47 -1.04 4.94
CA VAL A 57 -0.11 -1.52 3.60
C VAL A 57 0.64 -2.85 3.66
N PHE A 58 1.45 -3.07 4.71
CA PHE A 58 2.13 -4.33 4.92
C PHE A 58 1.20 -5.46 5.33
N GLY A 59 0.01 -5.19 5.89
CA GLY A 59 -0.98 -6.23 6.17
C GLY A 59 -1.66 -6.78 4.92
N ILE A 60 -1.61 -6.05 3.80
CA ILE A 60 -2.28 -6.45 2.56
C ILE A 60 -1.44 -7.52 1.85
N HIS A 61 -2.08 -8.64 1.49
CA HIS A 61 -1.42 -9.68 0.71
C HIS A 61 -1.04 -9.17 -0.69
N GLN A 62 0.14 -9.55 -1.20
CA GLN A 62 0.64 -9.02 -2.47
C GLN A 62 -0.30 -9.31 -3.65
N THR A 63 -0.99 -10.45 -3.65
CA THR A 63 -2.01 -10.79 -4.66
C THR A 63 -3.17 -9.80 -4.66
N LYS A 64 -3.66 -9.42 -3.48
CA LYS A 64 -4.70 -8.40 -3.31
C LYS A 64 -4.23 -7.00 -3.68
N MET A 65 -2.96 -6.66 -3.42
CA MET A 65 -2.39 -5.40 -3.91
C MET A 65 -2.39 -5.35 -5.45
N ARG A 66 -2.01 -6.45 -6.12
CA ARG A 66 -2.01 -6.56 -7.58
C ARG A 66 -3.41 -6.42 -8.16
N GLU A 67 -4.40 -7.08 -7.56
CA GLU A 67 -5.81 -7.00 -7.96
C GLU A 67 -6.30 -5.54 -7.95
N LYS A 68 -6.05 -4.82 -6.85
CA LYS A 68 -6.41 -3.41 -6.68
C LYS A 68 -5.68 -2.50 -7.66
N VAL A 69 -4.39 -2.73 -7.89
CA VAL A 69 -3.61 -1.99 -8.90
C VAL A 69 -4.15 -2.21 -10.31
N ARG A 70 -4.52 -3.45 -10.66
CA ARG A 70 -5.13 -3.75 -11.98
C ARG A 70 -6.46 -3.04 -12.14
N CYS A 71 -7.29 -3.07 -11.11
CA CYS A 71 -8.56 -2.36 -11.04
C CYS A 71 -8.38 -0.85 -11.29
N LEU A 72 -7.47 -0.19 -10.56
CA LEU A 72 -7.16 1.23 -10.76
C LEU A 72 -6.61 1.54 -12.16
N ARG A 73 -5.76 0.66 -12.73
CA ARG A 73 -5.29 0.82 -14.13
C ARG A 73 -6.42 0.68 -15.13
N GLY A 74 -7.36 -0.25 -14.92
CA GLY A 74 -8.52 -0.44 -15.78
C GLY A 74 -9.46 0.76 -15.82
N MET A 75 -9.45 1.58 -14.75
CA MET A 75 -10.16 2.87 -14.69
C MET A 75 -9.43 4.01 -15.40
N GLY A 76 -8.25 3.76 -15.98
CA GLY A 76 -7.42 4.81 -16.60
C GLY A 76 -6.68 5.70 -15.60
N LEU A 77 -6.62 5.32 -14.32
CA LEU A 77 -5.98 6.14 -13.28
C LEU A 77 -4.46 5.94 -13.25
N ASP A 78 -3.73 7.02 -13.01
CA ASP A 78 -2.30 6.96 -12.68
C ASP A 78 -2.10 6.34 -11.29
N VAL A 79 -1.92 5.02 -11.26
CA VAL A 79 -1.77 4.24 -10.04
C VAL A 79 -0.61 4.73 -9.17
N ARG A 80 0.51 5.13 -9.78
CA ARG A 80 1.66 5.62 -9.01
C ARG A 80 1.24 6.85 -8.22
N ARG A 81 0.67 7.85 -8.90
CA ARG A 81 0.23 9.10 -8.29
C ARG A 81 -0.86 8.88 -7.26
N VAL A 82 -1.84 8.02 -7.54
CA VAL A 82 -2.95 7.70 -6.62
C VAL A 82 -2.42 7.01 -5.35
N VAL A 83 -1.59 5.96 -5.49
CA VAL A 83 -1.07 5.20 -4.34
C VAL A 83 -0.09 6.05 -3.51
N GLU A 84 0.76 6.87 -4.14
CA GLU A 84 1.70 7.73 -3.40
C GLU A 84 0.98 8.85 -2.64
N ARG A 85 -0.06 9.45 -3.24
CA ARG A 85 -0.84 10.52 -2.59
C ARG A 85 -1.79 9.97 -1.53
N ARG A 86 -2.49 8.87 -1.84
CA ARG A 86 -3.53 8.30 -0.99
C ARG A 86 -3.43 6.77 -0.89
N PRO A 87 -2.42 6.24 -0.18
CA PRO A 87 -2.18 4.79 -0.10
C PRO A 87 -3.33 4.00 0.52
N THR A 88 -4.21 4.66 1.29
CA THR A 88 -5.45 4.08 1.83
C THR A 88 -6.41 3.58 0.74
N VAL A 89 -6.25 3.99 -0.53
CA VAL A 89 -6.99 3.41 -1.66
C VAL A 89 -6.83 1.89 -1.71
N LEU A 90 -5.66 1.38 -1.32
CA LEU A 90 -5.37 -0.05 -1.29
C LEU A 90 -6.09 -0.78 -0.15
N ARG A 91 -6.77 -0.08 0.76
CA ARG A 91 -7.61 -0.71 1.80
C ARG A 91 -8.90 -1.24 1.21
N TYR A 92 -9.53 -0.51 0.30
CA TYR A 92 -10.83 -0.85 -0.28
C TYR A 92 -10.78 -2.10 -1.15
N SER A 93 -11.91 -2.79 -1.31
CA SER A 93 -12.05 -3.88 -2.27
C SER A 93 -12.02 -3.32 -3.71
N ALA A 94 -11.67 -4.17 -4.68
CA ALA A 94 -11.74 -3.78 -6.08
C ALA A 94 -13.17 -3.39 -6.48
N GLU A 95 -14.17 -4.13 -5.98
CA GLU A 95 -15.59 -3.84 -6.17
C GLU A 95 -15.99 -2.44 -5.69
N ALA A 96 -15.63 -2.07 -4.45
CA ALA A 96 -15.96 -0.75 -3.90
C ALA A 96 -15.31 0.39 -4.69
N LEU A 97 -14.08 0.18 -5.17
CA LEU A 97 -13.40 1.15 -6.05
C LEU A 97 -14.15 1.29 -7.37
N THR A 98 -14.55 0.17 -7.98
CA THR A 98 -15.30 0.18 -9.24
C THR A 98 -16.64 0.86 -9.10
N GLN A 99 -17.42 0.52 -8.07
CA GLN A 99 -18.72 1.12 -7.84
C GLN A 99 -18.60 2.65 -7.64
N THR A 100 -17.61 3.08 -6.86
CA THR A 100 -17.37 4.52 -6.63
C THR A 100 -16.94 5.22 -7.93
N PHE A 101 -16.06 4.60 -8.71
CA PHE A 101 -15.59 5.16 -9.98
C PHE A 101 -16.73 5.30 -10.99
N GLU A 102 -17.56 4.26 -11.14
CA GLU A 102 -18.73 4.27 -12.02
C GLU A 102 -19.76 5.31 -11.61
N TYR A 103 -20.01 5.45 -10.29
CA TYR A 103 -20.85 6.50 -9.76
C TYR A 103 -20.33 7.90 -10.12
N LEU A 104 -19.04 8.18 -9.87
CA LEU A 104 -18.43 9.47 -10.18
C LEU A 104 -18.44 9.77 -11.69
N ARG A 105 -18.18 8.75 -12.52
CA ARG A 105 -18.27 8.87 -13.98
C ARG A 105 -19.69 9.19 -14.43
N GLY A 106 -20.70 8.60 -13.80
CA GLY A 106 -22.12 8.91 -14.05
C GLY A 106 -22.52 10.34 -13.65
N LEU A 107 -21.79 10.95 -12.70
CA LEU A 107 -21.95 12.37 -12.35
C LEU A 107 -21.18 13.33 -13.28
N GLY A 108 -20.39 12.81 -14.22
CA GLY A 108 -19.60 13.63 -15.15
C GLY A 108 -18.29 14.19 -14.55
N VAL A 109 -17.77 13.58 -13.49
CA VAL A 109 -16.49 13.92 -12.84
C VAL A 109 -15.35 13.03 -13.34
#